data_AF-A0A4Q3TCI1-F1
#
_entry.id   AF-A0A4Q3TCI1-F1
#
_cell.length_a   1.000
_cell.length_b   1.000
_cell.length_c   1.000
_cell.angle_alpha   90.00
_cell.angle_beta   90.00
_cell.angle_gamma   90.00
#
_symmetry.space_group_name_H-M   'P 1'
#
loop_
_entity.id
_entity.type
_entity.pdbx_description
1 polymer ?
#
loop_
_entity_poly.entity_id
_entity_poly.type
_entity_poly.pdbx_seq_one_letter_code
_entity_poly.pdbx_strand_id
1 'polypeptide(L)' 'FVDDIDAMPQAIADNALDGDVVMCMGAGTIGGVPARLLELLQKTERTTQEGRGL' A
#
# COMPACT_ATOMS: atom_id res chain seq x y z
N PHE A 1 -10.93 6.14 -10.16
CA PHE A 1 -11.76 6.08 -8.93
C PHE A 1 -12.09 4.62 -8.69
N VAL A 2 -12.13 4.17 -7.45
CA VAL A 2 -12.43 2.78 -7.07
C VAL A 2 -13.68 2.84 -6.19
N ASP A 3 -14.79 2.30 -6.68
CA ASP A 3 -16.10 2.43 -6.03
C ASP A 3 -16.20 1.60 -4.74
N ASP A 4 -15.60 0.41 -4.75
CA ASP A 4 -15.59 -0.52 -3.61
C ASP A 4 -14.22 -0.51 -2.93
N ILE A 5 -14.21 -0.28 -1.61
CA ILE A 5 -13.00 -0.29 -0.81
C ILE A 5 -12.30 -1.66 -0.83
N ASP A 6 -13.06 -2.75 -1.01
CA ASP A 6 -12.51 -4.10 -1.06
C ASP A 6 -11.74 -4.35 -2.36
N ALA A 7 -11.99 -3.58 -3.42
CA ALA A 7 -11.24 -3.63 -4.68
C ALA A 7 -9.96 -2.75 -4.66
N MET A 8 -9.82 -1.87 -3.66
CA MET A 8 -8.70 -0.94 -3.55
C MET A 8 -7.31 -1.62 -3.48
N PRO A 9 -7.10 -2.72 -2.72
CA PRO A 9 -5.80 -3.39 -2.69
C PRO A 9 -5.32 -3.85 -4.07
N GLN A 10 -6.20 -4.47 -4.86
CA GLN A 10 -5.86 -4.91 -6.21
C GLN A 10 -5.58 -3.73 -7.13
N ALA A 11 -6.41 -2.68 -7.07
CA ALA A 11 -6.21 -1.47 -7.85
C ALA A 11 -4.85 -0.80 -7.55
N ILE A 12 -4.40 -0.80 -6.29
CA ILE A 12 -3.07 -0.32 -5.94
C ILE A 12 -2.00 -1.21 -6.55
N ALA A 13 -2.08 -2.53 -6.38
CA ALA A 13 -1.10 -3.48 -6.90
C ALA A 13 -0.94 -3.39 -8.43
N ASP A 14 -2.04 -3.14 -9.15
CA ASP A 14 -2.05 -3.06 -10.62
C ASP A 14 -1.48 -1.74 -11.16
N ASN A 15 -1.51 -0.67 -10.37
CA ASN A 15 -1.20 0.68 -10.85
C ASN A 15 0.06 1.30 -10.22
N ALA A 16 0.50 0.83 -9.06
CA ALA A 16 1.71 1.32 -8.41
C ALA A 16 2.96 0.91 -9.21
N LEU A 17 3.86 1.85 -9.42
CA LEU A 17 5.14 1.64 -10.10
C LEU A 17 6.30 1.65 -9.10
N ASP A 18 7.48 1.20 -9.55
CA ASP A 18 8.67 1.25 -8.70
C ASP A 18 9.02 2.69 -8.32
N GLY A 19 9.34 2.88 -7.03
CA GLY A 19 9.61 4.19 -6.45
C GLY A 19 8.37 4.97 -5.97
N ASP A 20 7.16 4.49 -6.25
CA ASP A 20 5.95 5.12 -5.74
C ASP A 20 5.80 4.95 -4.22
N VAL A 21 5.20 5.95 -3.58
CA VAL A 21 4.79 5.89 -2.17
C VAL A 21 3.28 5.90 -2.08
N VAL A 22 2.72 4.82 -1.54
CA VAL A 22 1.27 4.69 -1.31
C VAL A 22 0.95 5.04 0.14
N MET A 23 0.06 6.01 0.34
CA MET A 23 -0.42 6.44 1.65
C MET A 23 -1.93 6.15 1.80
N CYS A 24 -2.31 5.33 2.77
CA CYS A 24 -3.71 5.13 3.13
C CYS A 24 -4.14 6.16 4.17
N MET A 25 -4.98 7.12 3.77
CA MET A 25 -5.40 8.24 4.61
C MET A 25 -6.94 8.29 4.74
N GLY A 26 -7.43 8.51 5.96
CA GLY A 26 -8.86 8.60 6.27
C GLY A 26 -9.21 7.91 7.58
N ALA A 27 -10.50 7.63 7.79
CA ALA A 27 -10.99 6.90 8.96
C ALA A 27 -11.80 5.67 8.53
N GLY A 28 -12.01 4.72 9.45
CA GLY A 28 -12.79 3.52 9.18
C GLY A 28 -12.02 2.45 8.37
N THR A 29 -12.72 1.78 7.46
CA THR A 29 -12.23 0.56 6.78
C THR A 29 -11.02 0.77 5.87
N ILE A 30 -10.70 2.02 5.49
CA ILE A 30 -9.46 2.37 4.77
C ILE A 30 -8.20 1.89 5.53
N GLY A 31 -8.24 1.84 6.86
CA GLY A 31 -7.13 1.34 7.67
C GLY A 31 -6.80 -0.15 7.45
N GLY A 32 -7.72 -0.92 6.87
CA GLY A 32 -7.51 -2.34 6.53
C GLY A 32 -6.85 -2.59 5.17
N VAL A 33 -6.81 -1.58 4.28
CA VAL A 33 -6.28 -1.72 2.92
C VAL A 33 -4.78 -2.10 2.88
N PRO A 34 -3.88 -1.48 3.67
CA PRO A 34 -2.45 -1.82 3.64
C PRO A 34 -2.17 -3.29 3.95
N ALA A 35 -2.86 -3.87 4.93
CA ALA A 35 -2.66 -5.26 5.33
C ALA A 35 -3.03 -6.23 4.20
N ARG A 36 -4.21 -6.03 3.58
CA ARG A 36 -4.65 -6.84 2.44
C ARG A 36 -3.74 -6.69 1.22
N LEU A 37 -3.22 -5.49 0.98
CA LEU A 37 -2.25 -5.25 -0.08
C LEU A 37 -0.96 -6.05 0.13
N LEU A 38 -0.45 -6.08 1.37
CA LEU A 38 0.73 -6.89 1.72
C LEU A 38 0.50 -8.40 1.53
N GLU A 39 -0.70 -8.88 1.83
CA GLU A 39 -1.11 -10.27 1.57
C GLU A 39 -1.08 -10.59 0.06
N LEU A 40 -1.55 -9.67 -0.79
CA LEU A 40 -1.53 -9.82 -2.25
C LEU A 40 -0.12 -9.84 -2.85
N LEU A 41 0.78 -8.97 -2.37
CA LEU A 41 2.09 -8.73 -2.98
C LEU A 41 3.18 -9.73 -2.58
N GLN A 42 2.86 -10.82 -1.87
CA GLN A 42 3.81 -11.85 -1.41
C GLN A 42 5.11 -11.24 -0.85
N LYS A 43 4.98 -10.59 0.31
CA LYS A 43 6.05 -10.17 1.24
C LYS A 43 7.46 -9.96 0.64
N THR A 44 7.63 -8.90 -0.15
CA THR A 44 8.95 -8.29 -0.35
C THR A 44 9.10 -7.11 0.60
N GLU A 45 9.35 -7.41 1.88
CA GLU A 45 9.80 -6.39 2.83
C GLU A 45 11.22 -5.96 2.47
N ARG A 46 11.41 -4.70 2.06
CA ARG A 46 12.71 -4.05 2.20
C ARG A 46 12.74 -3.41 3.58
N THR A 47 13.63 -3.91 4.43
CA THR A 47 13.94 -3.31 5.73
C THR A 47 14.21 -1.82 5.55
N THR A 48 13.59 -1.01 6.42
CA THR A 48 13.76 0.45 6.47
C THR A 48 15.23 0.81 6.26
N GLN A 49 15.55 1.48 5.15
CA GLN A 49 16.86 2.09 4.98
C GLN A 49 17.00 3.11 6.10
N GLU A 50 17.93 2.85 7.04
CA GLU A 50 18.29 3.79 8.09
C GLU A 50 18.52 5.17 7.45
N GLY A 51 17.81 6.17 7.96
CA GLY A 51 17.86 7.53 7.46
C GLY A 51 19.31 7.98 7.37
N ARG A 52 19.81 8.20 6.15
CA ARG A 52 20.94 9.10 5.93
C ARG A 52 20.43 10.53 6.14
N GLY A 53 20.20 10.87 7.41
CA GLY A 53 20.21 12.26 7.84
C GLY A 53 21.62 12.79 7.62
N LEU A 54 21.71 13.90 6.89
CA LEU A 54 22.93 14.71 6.83
C LEU A 54 23.12 15.45 8.16
#